data_AF-A0A510GBB1-F1
#
_entry.id   AF-A0A510GBB1-F1
#
_cell.length_a   1.000
_cell.length_b   1.000
_cell.length_c   1.000
_cell.angle_alpha   90.00
_cell.angle_beta   90.00
_cell.angle_gamma   90.00
#
_symmetry.space_group_name_H-M   'P 1'
#
loop_
_entity.id
_entity.type
_entity.pdbx_description
1 polymer ?
#
loop_
_entity_poly.entity_id
_entity_poly.type
_entity_poly.pdbx_seq_one_letter_code
_entity_poly.pdbx_strand_id
1 'polypeptide(L)' 'MAIQKNNNDLLDSVKNHLPSHAKDIYREAFNHAFEQYKDADKRRGNNSRETVAHTVAWSAIEKKYHK' A
#
# COMPACT_ATOMS: atom_id res chain seq x y z
N MET A 1 4.89 14.63 -3.82
CA MET A 1 5.54 13.43 -3.23
C MET A 1 4.44 12.56 -2.67
N ALA A 2 4.32 11.31 -3.12
CA ALA A 2 3.58 10.19 -2.48
C ALA A 2 3.22 9.11 -3.51
N ILE A 3 4.21 8.64 -4.28
CA ILE A 3 4.08 7.40 -5.05
C ILE A 3 5.18 6.52 -4.51
N GLN A 4 4.83 5.32 -4.07
CA GLN A 4 5.81 4.38 -3.54
C GLN A 4 6.73 3.93 -4.66
N LYS A 5 7.90 4.57 -4.76
CA LYS A 5 8.84 4.35 -5.86
C LYS A 5 9.65 3.07 -5.69
N ASN A 6 9.79 2.55 -4.47
CA ASN A 6 10.62 1.39 -4.19
C ASN A 6 10.11 0.56 -3.02
N ASN A 7 10.36 -0.75 -3.11
CA ASN A 7 10.17 -1.73 -2.02
C ASN A 7 10.97 -1.39 -0.74
N ASN A 8 11.86 -0.40 -0.83
CA ASN A 8 12.67 0.14 0.25
C ASN A 8 11.96 1.19 1.13
N ASP A 9 10.75 1.62 0.80
CA ASP A 9 9.97 2.52 1.68
C ASP A 9 9.04 1.75 2.64
N LEU A 10 8.94 0.43 2.45
CA LEU A 10 8.13 -0.43 3.31
C LEU A 10 8.65 -0.42 4.75
N LEU A 11 7.78 -0.67 5.73
CA LEU A 11 8.24 -0.94 7.10
C LEU A 11 9.24 -2.11 7.07
N ASP A 12 10.27 -2.04 7.92
CA ASP A 12 11.28 -3.09 8.01
C ASP A 12 10.65 -4.47 8.29
N SER A 13 9.59 -4.49 9.11
CA SER A 13 8.78 -5.69 9.37
C SER A 13 8.21 -6.31 8.09
N VAL A 14 7.76 -5.49 7.13
CA VAL A 14 7.26 -5.95 5.82
C VAL A 14 8.44 -6.47 4.98
N LYS A 15 9.56 -5.75 4.94
CA LYS A 15 10.72 -6.12 4.11
C LYS A 15 11.36 -7.42 4.54
N ASN A 16 11.39 -7.67 5.85
CA ASN A 16 12.08 -8.80 6.45
C ASN A 16 11.18 -10.04 6.53
N HIS A 17 9.86 -9.87 6.72
CA HIS A 17 8.93 -11.01 6.70
C HIS A 17 8.48 -11.42 5.30
N LEU A 18 8.57 -10.55 4.29
CA LEU A 18 8.00 -10.85 2.98
C LEU A 18 9.02 -11.11 1.88
N PRO A 19 8.77 -12.15 1.07
CA PRO A 19 9.61 -12.43 -0.09
C PRO A 19 9.38 -11.37 -1.17
N SER A 20 10.30 -11.31 -2.13
CA SER A 20 10.36 -10.29 -3.20
C SER A 20 9.03 -10.08 -3.93
N HIS A 21 8.27 -11.15 -4.14
CA HIS A 21 6.98 -11.12 -4.84
C HIS A 21 5.90 -10.37 -4.06
N ALA A 22 5.88 -10.46 -2.73
CA ALA A 22 4.91 -9.72 -1.93
C ALA A 22 5.18 -8.22 -1.92
N LYS A 23 6.46 -7.83 -1.99
CA LYS A 23 6.86 -6.42 -2.08
C LYS A 23 6.32 -5.81 -3.38
N ASP A 24 6.30 -6.61 -4.45
CA ASP A 24 5.69 -6.25 -5.74
C ASP A 24 4.17 -6.03 -5.62
N ILE A 25 3.47 -6.99 -5.00
CA ILE A 25 2.03 -6.88 -4.76
C ILE A 25 1.71 -5.65 -3.90
N TYR A 26 2.55 -5.36 -2.90
CA TYR A 26 2.38 -4.19 -2.05
C TYR A 26 2.45 -2.89 -2.83
N ARG A 27 3.50 -2.70 -3.65
CA ARG A 27 3.66 -1.45 -4.42
C ARG A 27 2.50 -1.27 -5.40
N GLU A 28 2.03 -2.35 -6.02
CA GLU A 28 0.93 -2.30 -6.99
C GLU A 28 -0.38 -1.91 -6.28
N ALA A 29 -0.69 -2.58 -5.17
CA ALA A 29 -1.87 -2.29 -4.37
C ALA A 29 -1.82 -0.87 -3.77
N PHE A 30 -0.65 -0.42 -3.32
CA PHE A 30 -0.45 0.93 -2.82
C PHE A 30 -0.69 1.96 -3.92
N ASN A 31 -0.05 1.81 -5.09
CA ASN A 31 -0.20 2.76 -6.19
C ASN A 31 -1.64 2.83 -6.67
N HIS A 32 -2.29 1.67 -6.83
CA HIS A 32 -3.69 1.60 -7.22
C HIS A 32 -4.61 2.29 -6.19
N ALA A 33 -4.40 2.05 -4.90
CA ALA A 33 -5.15 2.72 -3.84
C ALA A 33 -4.86 4.23 -3.82
N PHE A 34 -3.61 4.63 -3.97
CA PHE A 34 -3.20 6.03 -3.95
C PHE A 34 -3.83 6.81 -5.12
N GLU A 35 -3.90 6.21 -6.31
CA GLU A 35 -4.59 6.78 -7.46
C GLU A 35 -6.10 6.83 -7.29
N GLN A 36 -6.70 5.77 -6.74
CA GLN A 36 -8.13 5.73 -6.40
C GLN A 36 -8.54 6.84 -5.42
N TYR A 37 -7.71 7.10 -4.40
CA TYR A 37 -7.97 8.12 -3.39
C TYR A 37 -7.35 9.49 -3.74
N LYS A 38 -6.88 9.68 -4.98
CA LYS A 38 -6.26 10.93 -5.44
C LYS A 38 -7.20 12.13 -5.27
N ASP A 39 -8.48 11.97 -5.60
CA ASP A 39 -9.50 13.00 -5.39
C ASP A 39 -9.80 13.20 -3.91
N ALA A 40 -9.69 14.44 -3.43
CA ALA A 40 -10.07 14.81 -2.06
C ALA A 40 -11.60 14.78 -1.86
N ASP A 41 -12.36 15.07 -2.91
CA ASP A 41 -13.82 15.09 -2.91
C ASP A 41 -14.41 13.68 -2.68
N LYS A 42 -13.69 12.63 -3.10
CA LYS A 42 -14.06 11.23 -2.85
C LYS A 42 -13.68 10.74 -1.45
N ARG A 43 -12.96 11.54 -0.65
CA ARG A 43 -12.51 11.14 0.69
C ARG A 43 -13.52 11.58 1.74
N ARG A 44 -14.33 10.63 2.22
CA ARG A 44 -15.07 10.81 3.48
C ARG A 44 -14.10 10.65 4.65
N GLY A 45 -13.57 11.78 5.14
CA GLY A 45 -12.81 11.85 6.40
C GLY A 45 -11.43 12.48 6.27
N ASN A 46 -10.90 12.93 7.41
CA ASN A 46 -9.64 13.67 7.54
C ASN A 46 -8.38 12.77 7.44
N ASN A 47 -8.51 11.54 6.93
CA ASN A 47 -7.39 10.60 6.83
C ASN A 47 -6.55 10.88 5.58
N SER A 48 -5.23 10.85 5.74
CA SER A 48 -4.29 11.01 4.63
C SER A 48 -4.42 9.85 3.63
N ARG A 49 -4.31 10.18 2.34
CA ARG A 49 -4.29 9.22 1.22
C ARG A 49 -3.26 8.12 1.43
N GLU A 50 -2.11 8.48 1.98
CA GLU A 50 -1.02 7.57 2.26
C GLU A 50 -1.41 6.51 3.30
N THR A 51 -2.09 6.91 4.38
CA THR A 51 -2.54 5.98 5.43
C THR A 51 -3.50 4.94 4.86
N VAL A 52 -4.46 5.38 4.04
CA VAL A 52 -5.43 4.47 3.41
C VAL A 52 -4.73 3.53 2.41
N ALA A 53 -3.82 4.07 1.59
CA ALA A 53 -3.05 3.27 0.64
C ALA A 53 -2.17 2.22 1.33
N HIS A 54 -1.55 2.54 2.46
CA HIS A 54 -0.80 1.59 3.28
C HIS A 54 -1.67 0.45 3.80
N THR A 55 -2.88 0.75 4.32
CA THR A 55 -3.81 -0.28 4.80
C THR A 55 -4.25 -1.21 3.67
N VAL A 56 -4.65 -0.65 2.51
CA VAL A 56 -5.08 -1.45 1.35
C VAL A 56 -3.96 -2.35 0.84
N ALA A 57 -2.73 -1.82 0.77
CA ALA A 57 -1.57 -2.60 0.36
C ALA A 57 -1.27 -3.75 1.33
N TRP A 58 -1.44 -3.52 2.64
CA TRP A 58 -1.27 -4.58 3.63
C TRP A 58 -2.31 -5.70 3.46
N SER A 59 -3.59 -5.33 3.33
CA SER A 59 -4.68 -6.28 3.11
C SER A 59 -4.51 -7.08 1.81
N ALA A 60 -3.90 -6.49 0.78
CA ALA A 60 -3.60 -7.21 -0.47
C ALA A 60 -2.57 -8.33 -0.28
N ILE A 61 -1.53 -8.07 0.52
CA ILE A 61 -0.58 -9.12 0.92
C ILE A 61 -1.28 -10.16 1.78
N GLU A 62 -1.99 -9.74 2.83
CA GLU A 62 -2.67 -10.68 3.73
C GLU A 62 -3.60 -11.61 2.96
N LYS A 63 -4.36 -11.09 2.00
CA LYS A 63 -5.23 -11.90 1.13
C LYS A 63 -4.47 -12.86 0.19
N LYS A 64 -3.23 -12.56 -0.14
CA LYS A 64 -2.38 -13.39 -1.02
C LYS A 64 -1.61 -14.46 -0.25
N TYR A 65 -1.21 -14.16 0.99
CA TYR A 65 -0.41 -15.04 1.84
C TYR A 65 -1.26 -15.82 2.84
N HIS A 66 -2.41 -15.29 3.22
CA HIS A 66 -3.45 -15.97 3.99
C HIS A 66 -4.55 -16.39 3.00
N LYS A 67 -4.53 -17.65 2.59
CA LYS A 67 -5.59 -18.27 1.82
C LYS A 67 -5.92 -19.63 2.41
#